data_AF-A0AAU7C6N4-F1
#
_entry.id   AF-A0AAU7C6N4-F1
#
_cell.length_a   1.000
_cell.length_b   1.000
_cell.length_c   1.000
_cell.angle_alpha   90.00
_cell.angle_beta   90.00
_cell.angle_gamma   90.00
#
_symmetry.space_group_name_H-M   'P 1'
#
loop_
_entity.id
_entity.type
_entity.pdbx_description
1 polymer ?
#
loop_
_entity_poly.entity_id
_entity_poly.type
_entity_poly.pdbx_seq_one_letter_code
_entity_poly.pdbx_strand_id
1 'polypeptide(L)' 'MEENYDLGLITSLEHGVAKGIILGTQEPFAIKIKTDAADSLMQYMVVAINPDHTDFIYQ' A
#
# COMPACT_ATOMS: atom_id res chain seq x y z
N MET A 1 -13.76 -16.59 -5.40
CA MET A 1 -13.68 -15.21 -5.91
C MET A 1 -12.22 -14.83 -5.73
N GLU A 2 -11.47 -14.66 -6.82
CA GLU A 2 -10.12 -14.13 -6.71
C GLU A 2 -10.23 -12.71 -6.19
N GLU A 3 -9.60 -12.47 -5.06
CA GLU A 3 -9.42 -11.12 -4.55
C GLU A 3 -8.52 -10.39 -5.55
N ASN A 4 -9.08 -9.39 -6.24
CA ASN A 4 -8.38 -8.66 -7.29
C ASN A 4 -7.51 -7.56 -6.69
N TYR A 5 -6.55 -7.96 -5.84
CA TYR A 5 -5.63 -7.05 -5.16
C TYR A 5 -4.28 -7.72 -4.90
N ASP A 6 -3.24 -6.90 -4.83
CA ASP A 6 -1.92 -7.31 -4.39
C ASP A 6 -1.68 -6.94 -2.93
N LEU A 7 -0.85 -7.70 -2.24
CA LEU A 7 -0.42 -7.38 -0.88
C LEU A 7 0.89 -6.62 -0.92
N GLY A 8 0.94 -5.45 -0.28
CA GLY A 8 2.15 -4.66 -0.11
C GLY A 8 2.62 -4.62 1.34
N LEU A 9 3.94 -4.59 1.56
CA LEU A 9 4.55 -4.24 2.84
C LEU A 9 5.04 -2.80 2.78
N ILE A 10 4.49 -1.93 3.63
CA ILE A 10 4.94 -0.55 3.75
C ILE A 10 6.34 -0.54 4.39
N THR A 11 7.32 0.07 3.73
CA THR A 11 8.68 0.23 4.25
C THR A 11 9.01 1.67 4.62
N SER A 12 8.25 2.66 4.14
CA SER A 12 8.32 4.04 4.63
C SER A 12 7.03 4.84 4.40
N LEU A 13 6.85 5.87 5.24
CA LEU A 13 5.74 6.82 5.18
C LEU A 13 6.33 8.24 5.23
N GLU A 14 6.32 8.94 4.11
CA GLU A 14 7.00 10.24 3.97
C GLU A 14 6.16 11.19 3.11
N HIS A 15 5.96 12.43 3.59
CA HIS A 15 5.33 13.51 2.81
C HIS A 15 3.97 13.15 2.18
N GLY A 16 3.17 12.33 2.87
CA GLY A 16 1.87 11.87 2.36
C GLY A 16 1.97 10.78 1.28
N VAL A 17 3.10 10.08 1.20
CA VAL A 17 3.32 8.93 0.31
C VAL A 17 3.75 7.73 1.14
N ALA A 18 3.11 6.59 0.89
CA ALA A 18 3.50 5.30 1.42
C ALA A 18 4.30 4.56 0.35
N LYS A 19 5.51 4.14 0.70
CA LYS A 19 6.40 3.36 -0.17
C LYS A 19 6.57 1.97 0.42
N GLY A 20 6.77 0.99 -0.44
CA GLY A 20 6.90 -0.39 0.01
C GLY A 20 7.26 -1.35 -1.10
N ILE A 21 7.08 -2.63 -0.83
CA ILE A 21 7.29 -3.73 -1.78
C ILE A 21 6.02 -4.57 -1.90
N ILE A 22 5.72 -5.04 -3.11
CA ILE A 22 4.69 -6.04 -3.35
C ILE A 22 5.20 -7.41 -2.88
N LEU A 23 4.41 -8.07 -2.05
CA LEU A 23 4.69 -9.41 -1.56
C LEU A 23 4.50 -10.41 -2.71
N GLY A 24 5.49 -11.28 -2.93
CA GLY A 24 5.49 -12.25 -4.02
C GLY A 24 6.33 -11.83 -5.23
N THR A 25 6.29 -10.55 -5.63
CA THR A 25 7.09 -10.03 -6.75
C THR A 25 8.31 -9.23 -6.31
N GLN A 26 8.30 -8.69 -5.08
CA GLN A 26 9.30 -7.73 -4.56
C GLN A 26 9.40 -6.42 -5.36
N GLU A 27 8.43 -6.14 -6.24
CA GLU A 27 8.36 -4.90 -6.98
C GLU A 27 8.08 -3.72 -6.03
N PRO A 28 8.71 -2.56 -6.23
CA PRO A 28 8.46 -1.40 -5.39
C PRO A 28 7.12 -0.74 -5.73
N PHE A 29 6.42 -0.21 -4.72
CA PHE A 29 5.26 0.66 -4.92
C PHE A 29 5.44 2.02 -4.22
N ALA A 30 4.73 3.02 -4.71
CA ALA A 30 4.62 4.34 -4.10
C ALA A 30 3.20 4.90 -4.28
N ILE A 31 2.43 4.96 -3.21
CA ILE A 31 1.01 5.31 -3.22
C ILE A 31 0.78 6.58 -2.41
N LYS A 32 0.01 7.52 -2.97
CA LYS A 32 -0.36 8.74 -2.27
C LYS A 32 -1.39 8.40 -1.18
N ILE A 33 -1.09 8.81 0.04
CA ILE A 33 -1.94 8.58 1.19
C ILE A 33 -3.08 9.60 1.17
N LYS A 34 -4.32 9.10 1.26
CA LYS A 34 -5.49 9.96 1.46
C LYS A 34 -5.49 10.50 2.89
N THR A 35 -5.91 11.74 3.07
CA THR A 35 -5.75 12.48 4.33
C THR A 35 -6.45 11.82 5.52
N ASP A 36 -7.54 11.11 5.26
CA ASP A 36 -8.32 10.31 6.21
C ASP A 36 -7.66 8.97 6.58
N ALA A 37 -6.83 8.42 5.69
CA ALA A 37 -6.12 7.16 5.93
C ALA A 37 -4.75 7.33 6.59
N ALA A 38 -4.21 8.55 6.63
CA ALA A 38 -2.85 8.81 7.09
C ALA A 38 -2.57 8.32 8.51
N ASP A 39 -3.53 8.48 9.41
CA ASP A 39 -3.39 8.05 10.81
C ASP A 39 -3.51 6.52 10.99
N SER A 40 -3.99 5.81 9.96
CA SER A 40 -4.22 4.36 10.01
C SER A 40 -3.06 3.55 9.41
N LEU A 41 -2.13 4.19 8.68
CA LEU A 41 -1.00 3.52 8.06
C LEU A 41 0.23 3.57 8.96
N MET A 42 0.95 2.46 9.03
CA MET A 42 2.20 2.35 9.78
C MET A 42 3.30 1.70 8.94
N GLN A 43 4.56 2.01 9.28
CA GLN A 43 5.68 1.29 8.71
C GLN A 43 5.59 -0.19 9.11
N TYR A 44 5.95 -1.08 8.18
CA TYR A 44 5.85 -2.54 8.30
C TYR A 44 4.41 -3.09 8.37
N MET A 45 3.41 -2.27 8.04
CA MET A 45 2.04 -2.73 7.85
C MET A 45 1.89 -3.44 6.51
N VAL A 46 1.15 -4.55 6.51
CA VAL A 46 0.69 -5.22 5.28
C VAL A 46 -0.62 -4.58 4.85
N VAL A 47 -0.71 -4.20 3.57
CA VAL A 47 -1.85 -3.47 2.99
C VAL A 47 -2.30 -4.12 1.70
N ALA A 48 -3.60 -4.05 1.42
CA ALA A 48 -4.16 -4.43 0.13
C ALA A 48 -4.04 -3.25 -0.86
N ILE A 49 -3.60 -3.55 -2.08
CA ILE A 49 -3.29 -2.58 -3.13
C ILE A 49 -4.05 -3.00 -4.40
N ASN A 50 -4.62 -2.05 -5.14
CA ASN A 50 -5.26 -2.35 -6.42
C ASN A 50 -4.25 -2.91 -7.44
N PRO A 51 -4.67 -3.67 -8.46
CA PRO A 51 -3.75 -4.27 -9.44
C PRO A 51 -2.88 -3.28 -10.23
N ASP A 52 -3.29 -2.01 -10.29
CA ASP A 52 -2.52 -0.94 -10.96
C ASP A 52 -1.47 -0.29 -10.03
N HIS A 53 -1.40 -0.71 -8.76
CA HIS A 53 -0.50 -0.22 -7.72
C HIS A 53 -0.56 1.30 -7.46
N THR A 54 -1.72 1.91 -7.66
CA THR A 54 -1.95 3.35 -7.51
C THR A 54 -2.63 3.73 -6.20
N ASP A 55 -3.37 2.81 -5.58
CA ASP A 55 -4.25 3.07 -4.44
C ASP A 55 -4.32 1.89 -3.48
N PHE A 56 -4.53 2.20 -2.20
CA PHE A 56 -4.90 1.20 -1.21
C PHE A 56 -6.37 0.82 -1.35
N ILE A 57 -6.65 -0.46 -1.08
CA ILE A 57 -8.01 -0.95 -0.92
C ILE A 57 -8.38 -0.84 0.55
N TYR A 58 -9.29 0.07 0.84
CA TYR A 58 -9.84 0.28 2.18
C TYR A 58 -11.00 -0.68 2.39
N GLN A 59 -10.97 -1.43 3.49
CA GLN A 59 -12.12 -2.23 3.97
C GLN A 59 -12.96 -1.41 4.96
#